data_AF-A0A0Q0DJG9-F1
#
_entry.id   AF-A0A0Q0DJG9-F1
#
_cell.length_a   1.000
_cell.length_b   1.000
_cell.length_c   1.000
_cell.angle_alpha   90.00
_cell.angle_beta   90.00
_cell.angle_gamma   90.00
#
_symmetry.space_group_name_H-M   'P 1'
#
loop_
_entity.id
_entity.type
_entity.pdbx_description
1 polymer ?
#
loop_
_entity_poly.entity_id
_entity_poly.type
_entity_poly.pdbx_seq_one_letter_code
_entity_poly.pdbx_strand_id
1 'polypeptide(L)'
;MRKDKKQLIGDEIGDEQIKLFLNFEPYDATSPSLHKLIKAYRGLRINDFERFLVFFKEAGHDFDGKDEHGNDFIALIKDQRNADEYIELIEKART
;
A
#
# COMPACT_ATOMS: atom_id res chain seq x y z
N MET A 1 2.88 36.94 -2.26
CA MET A 1 3.74 35.96 -1.56
C MET A 1 2.83 34.95 -0.86
N ARG A 2 2.61 33.79 -1.48
CA ARG A 2 1.72 32.74 -0.94
C ARG A 2 2.56 31.89 -0.01
N LYS A 3 2.19 31.89 1.28
CA LYS A 3 2.84 31.15 2.36
C LYS A 3 3.17 29.73 1.90
N ASP A 4 4.46 29.41 1.88
CA ASP A 4 5.00 28.07 1.86
C ASP A 4 4.37 27.29 3.01
N LYS A 5 3.28 26.57 2.74
CA LYS A 5 2.84 25.46 3.57
C LYS A 5 3.84 24.34 3.33
N LYS A 6 5.02 24.47 3.93
CA LYS A 6 5.85 23.34 4.29
C LYS A 6 4.94 22.50 5.20
N GLN A 7 4.31 21.48 4.63
CA GLN A 7 3.50 20.54 5.39
C GLN A 7 4.33 20.10 6.57
N LEU A 8 3.81 20.35 7.77
CA LEU A 8 4.38 19.90 9.02
C LEU A 8 4.62 18.39 8.90
N ILE A 9 5.89 18.03 8.97
CA ILE A 9 6.45 16.70 9.10
C ILE A 9 5.80 16.08 10.34
N GLY A 10 4.67 15.41 10.16
CA GLY A 10 4.11 14.55 11.20
C GLY A 10 4.79 13.21 11.03
N ASP A 11 5.71 12.91 11.96
CA ASP A 11 6.60 11.74 12.06
C ASP A 11 6.48 10.72 10.93
N GLU A 12 7.56 10.56 10.15
CA GLU A 12 7.78 9.31 9.41
C GLU A 12 7.64 8.16 10.42
N ILE A 13 6.69 7.26 10.17
CA ILE A 13 6.55 6.09 11.03
C ILE A 13 7.75 5.17 10.79
N GLY A 14 8.29 4.59 11.86
CA GLY A 14 9.42 3.67 11.72
C GLY A 14 9.05 2.39 10.99
N ASP A 15 10.05 1.71 10.45
CA ASP A 15 9.89 0.43 9.74
C ASP A 15 9.13 -0.62 10.56
N GLU A 16 9.28 -0.63 11.88
CA GLU A 16 8.52 -1.51 12.77
C GLU A 16 7.01 -1.27 12.68
N GLN A 17 6.59 0.00 12.62
CA GLN A 17 5.17 0.34 12.46
C GLN A 17 4.65 -0.01 11.06
N ILE A 18 5.48 0.18 10.03
CA ILE A 18 5.16 -0.23 8.66
C ILE A 18 4.94 -1.75 8.59
N LYS A 19 5.81 -2.54 9.23
CA LYS A 19 5.69 -4.00 9.28
C LYS A 19 4.44 -4.49 9.99
N LEU A 20 3.83 -3.70 10.89
CA LEU A 20 2.54 -4.07 11.51
C LEU A 20 1.44 -4.28 10.47
N PHE A 21 1.52 -3.62 9.31
CA PHE A 21 0.54 -3.81 8.23
C PHE A 21 0.62 -5.19 7.58
N LEU A 22 1.76 -5.89 7.71
CA LEU A 22 1.90 -7.28 7.26
C LEU A 22 1.17 -8.28 8.16
N ASN A 23 0.74 -7.87 9.35
CA ASN A 23 0.03 -8.74 10.29
C ASN A 23 -1.49 -8.71 10.08
N PHE A 24 -2.02 -7.89 9.16
CA PHE A 24 -3.45 -7.88 8.87
C PHE A 24 -3.87 -9.14 8.11
N GLU A 25 -4.94 -9.76 8.60
CA GLU A 25 -5.59 -10.91 7.98
C GLU A 25 -7.01 -10.55 7.51
N PRO A 26 -7.40 -10.99 6.31
CA PRO A 26 -8.77 -10.83 5.83
C PRO A 26 -9.72 -11.69 6.67
N TYR A 27 -10.94 -11.20 6.90
CA TYR A 27 -12.02 -11.97 7.51
C TYR A 27 -12.86 -12.75 6.49
N ASP A 28 -12.67 -12.45 5.20
CA ASP A 28 -13.43 -12.96 4.07
C ASP A 28 -12.53 -13.69 3.07
N ALA A 29 -13.09 -14.13 1.94
CA ALA A 29 -12.36 -14.85 0.88
C ALA A 29 -11.33 -14.01 0.10
N THR A 30 -11.05 -12.79 0.53
CA THR A 30 -10.05 -11.91 -0.10
C THR A 30 -8.65 -12.49 0.10
N SER A 31 -7.80 -12.41 -0.92
CA SER A 31 -6.40 -12.81 -0.79
C SER A 31 -5.72 -12.07 0.38
N PRO A 32 -4.99 -12.76 1.27
CA PRO A 32 -4.27 -12.12 2.37
C PRO A 32 -3.31 -11.03 1.91
N SER A 33 -2.71 -11.21 0.73
CA SER A 33 -1.78 -10.26 0.12
C SER A 33 -2.51 -8.99 -0.34
N LEU A 34 -3.66 -9.14 -1.01
CA LEU A 34 -4.50 -8.01 -1.41
C LEU A 34 -5.02 -7.22 -0.21
N HIS A 35 -5.49 -7.92 0.83
CA HIS A 35 -6.01 -7.28 2.03
C HIS A 35 -4.97 -6.37 2.69
N LYS A 36 -3.73 -6.87 2.83
CA LYS A 36 -2.59 -6.12 3.39
C LYS A 36 -2.25 -4.90 2.54
N LEU A 37 -2.22 -5.02 1.21
CA LEU A 37 -1.99 -3.89 0.30
C LEU A 37 -3.05 -2.79 0.46
N ILE A 38 -4.34 -3.16 0.52
CA ILE A 38 -5.43 -2.19 0.72
C ILE A 38 -5.35 -1.52 2.09
N LYS A 39 -5.00 -2.28 3.15
CA LYS A 39 -4.78 -1.72 4.50
C LYS A 39 -3.63 -0.71 4.50
N ALA A 40 -2.50 -1.07 3.89
CA ALA A 40 -1.34 -0.21 3.78
C ALA A 40 -1.65 1.05 2.95
N TYR A 41 -2.29 0.93 1.80
CA TYR A 41 -2.72 2.07 0.96
C TYR A 41 -3.60 3.07 1.72
N ARG A 42 -4.52 2.58 2.56
CA ARG A 42 -5.42 3.42 3.34
C ARG A 42 -4.77 4.05 4.59
N GLY A 43 -3.68 3.46 5.09
CA GLY A 43 -3.03 3.85 6.34
C GLY A 43 -1.68 4.56 6.18
N LEU A 44 -1.00 4.36 5.05
CA LEU A 44 0.35 4.86 4.78
C LEU A 44 0.33 5.99 3.76
N ARG A 45 1.30 6.90 3.90
CA ARG A 45 1.62 7.85 2.82
C ARG A 45 2.44 7.14 1.77
N ILE A 46 2.59 7.79 0.61
CA ILE A 46 3.27 7.18 -0.53
C ILE A 46 4.71 6.74 -0.24
N ASN A 47 5.50 7.54 0.48
CA ASN A 47 6.87 7.19 0.84
C ASN A 47 6.93 5.98 1.79
N ASP A 48 6.01 5.91 2.76
CA ASP A 48 5.91 4.79 3.69
C ASP A 48 5.38 3.53 2.99
N PHE A 49 4.49 3.71 2.01
CA PHE A 49 3.97 2.63 1.17
C PHE A 49 5.07 2.02 0.29
N GLU A 50 5.95 2.83 -0.31
CA GLU A 50 7.11 2.30 -1.06
C GLU A 50 7.98 1.40 -0.15
N ARG A 51 8.27 1.83 1.08
CA ARG A 51 9.00 1.00 2.06
C ARG A 51 8.22 -0.26 2.44
N PHE A 52 6.90 -0.15 2.61
CA PHE A 52 6.03 -1.30 2.87
C PHE A 52 6.14 -2.36 1.78
N LEU A 53 6.19 -1.98 0.49
CA LEU A 53 6.29 -2.93 -0.62
C LEU A 53 7.58 -3.76 -0.56
N VAL A 54 8.68 -3.19 -0.07
CA VAL A 54 9.93 -3.92 0.16
C VAL A 54 9.71 -5.03 1.19
N PHE A 55 9.16 -4.69 2.36
CA PHE A 55 8.89 -5.68 3.41
C PHE A 55 7.83 -6.70 2.99
N PHE A 56 6.85 -6.29 2.19
CA PHE A 56 5.81 -7.16 1.65
C PHE A 56 6.39 -8.23 0.72
N LYS A 57 7.32 -7.84 -0.17
CA LYS A 57 8.05 -8.76 -1.06
C LYS A 57 8.98 -9.67 -0.25
N GLU A 58 9.71 -9.12 0.72
CA GLU A 58 10.60 -9.91 1.60
C GLU A 58 9.84 -10.93 2.46
N ALA A 59 8.60 -10.61 2.87
CA ALA A 59 7.72 -11.52 3.58
C ALA A 59 7.11 -12.62 2.68
N GLY A 60 7.40 -12.60 1.37
CA GLY A 60 6.92 -13.60 0.41
C GLY A 60 5.47 -13.43 0.01
N HIS A 61 4.91 -12.22 0.08
CA HIS A 61 3.55 -11.95 -0.39
C HIS A 61 3.49 -11.59 -1.87
N ASP A 62 2.43 -12.05 -2.55
CA ASP A 62 2.20 -11.79 -3.97
C ASP A 62 1.46 -10.47 -4.23
N PHE A 63 1.89 -9.74 -5.27
CA PHE A 63 1.25 -8.50 -5.72
C PHE A 63 0.02 -8.72 -6.60
N ASP A 64 -0.21 -9.97 -7.03
CA ASP A 64 -1.33 -10.37 -7.90
C ASP A 64 -2.52 -10.93 -7.11
N GLY A 65 -2.55 -10.68 -5.79
CA GLY A 65 -3.67 -11.06 -4.93
C GLY A 65 -4.99 -10.45 -5.41
N LYS A 66 -6.05 -11.26 -5.39
CA LYS A 66 -7.40 -10.88 -5.86
C LYS A 66 -8.44 -10.95 -4.75
N ASP A 67 -9.52 -10.19 -4.92
CA ASP A 67 -10.72 -10.26 -4.08
C ASP A 67 -11.66 -11.38 -4.56
N GLU A 68 -12.82 -11.51 -3.91
CA GLU A 68 -13.87 -12.45 -4.27
C GLU A 68 -14.47 -12.23 -5.67
N HIS A 69 -14.31 -11.03 -6.23
CA HIS A 69 -14.78 -10.65 -7.56
C HIS A 69 -13.70 -10.78 -8.64
N GLY A 70 -12.47 -11.19 -8.27
CA GLY A 70 -11.34 -11.32 -9.17
C GLY A 70 -10.61 -10.00 -9.49
N ASN A 71 -10.89 -8.93 -8.74
CA ASN A 71 -10.20 -7.65 -8.85
C ASN A 71 -8.88 -7.69 -8.09
N ASP A 72 -7.83 -7.15 -8.70
CA ASP A 72 -6.54 -6.95 -8.04
C ASP A 72 -6.45 -5.55 -7.41
N PHE A 73 -5.32 -5.26 -6.76
CA PHE A 73 -5.11 -3.98 -6.08
C PHE A 73 -5.31 -2.77 -7.02
N ILE A 74 -4.75 -2.84 -8.23
CA ILE A 74 -4.83 -1.76 -9.23
C ILE A 74 -6.28 -1.53 -9.64
N ALA A 75 -7.03 -2.60 -9.94
CA ALA A 75 -8.44 -2.51 -10.29
C ALA A 75 -9.30 -1.86 -9.21
N LEU A 76 -8.97 -2.09 -7.93
CA LEU A 76 -9.70 -1.52 -6.79
C LEU A 76 -9.39 -0.04 -6.54
N ILE A 77 -8.17 0.43 -6.84
CA ILE A 77 -7.78 1.82 -6.57
C ILE A 77 -7.79 2.72 -7.79
N LYS A 78 -7.87 2.21 -9.02
CA LYS A 78 -7.75 2.99 -10.28
C LYS A 78 -8.62 4.24 -10.37
N ASP A 79 -9.80 4.25 -9.73
CA ASP A 79 -10.74 5.38 -9.77
C ASP A 79 -10.43 6.45 -8.69
N GLN A 80 -9.39 6.25 -7.88
CA GLN A 80 -8.99 7.18 -6.82
C GLN A 80 -8.06 8.27 -7.36
N ARG A 81 -8.21 9.49 -6.84
CA ARG A 81 -7.47 10.68 -7.32
C ARG A 81 -5.94 10.55 -7.27
N ASN A 82 -5.42 9.80 -6.30
CA ASN A 82 -3.99 9.63 -6.10
C ASN A 82 -3.54 8.21 -6.47
N ALA A 83 -4.34 7.44 -7.21
CA ALA A 83 -4.05 6.04 -7.48
C ALA A 83 -2.79 5.84 -8.31
N ASP A 84 -2.59 6.70 -9.31
CA ASP A 84 -1.48 6.59 -10.27
C ASP A 84 -0.13 6.39 -9.57
N GLU A 85 0.18 7.24 -8.58
CA GLU A 85 1.47 7.17 -7.90
C GLU A 85 1.66 5.84 -7.13
N TYR A 86 0.59 5.23 -6.61
CA TYR A 86 0.66 3.92 -5.94
C TYR A 86 0.70 2.77 -6.93
N ILE A 87 0.02 2.90 -8.07
CA ILE A 87 0.05 1.91 -9.16
C ILE A 87 1.48 1.82 -9.70
N GLU A 88 2.14 2.95 -9.95
CA GLU A 88 3.53 2.99 -10.40
C GLU A 88 4.48 2.26 -9.42
N LEU A 89 4.29 2.43 -8.11
CA LEU A 89 5.07 1.72 -7.09
C LEU A 89 4.84 0.20 -7.13
N ILE A 90 3.60 -0.25 -7.32
CA ILE A 90 3.27 -1.68 -7.44
C ILE A 90 3.90 -2.29 -8.69
N GLU A 91 3.79 -1.62 -9.84
CA GLU A 91 4.39 -2.09 -11.09
C GLU A 91 5.92 -2.17 -10.98
N LYS A 92 6.54 -1.18 -10.35
CA LYS A 92 7.98 -1.18 -10.05
C LYS A 92 8.37 -2.32 -9.10
N ALA A 93 7.56 -2.63 -8.09
CA ALA A 93 7.84 -3.70 -7.14
C ALA A 93 7.69 -5.12 -7.72
N ARG A 94 6.83 -5.28 -8.74
CA ARG A 94 6.61 -6.52 -9.49
C ARG A 94 7.77 -6.88 -10.43
N THR A 95 8.52 -5.88 -10.90
CA THR A 95 9.68 -6.05 -11.78
C THR A 95 10.89 -6.61 -11.01
#